data_AF-A0A1V1NXI1-F1
#
_entry.id   AF-A0A1V1NXI1-F1
#
_cell.length_a   1.000
_cell.length_b   1.000
_cell.length_c   1.000
_cell.angle_alpha   90.00
_cell.angle_beta   90.00
_cell.angle_gamma   90.00
#
_symmetry.space_group_name_H-M   'P 1'
#
loop_
_entity.id
_entity.type
_entity.pdbx_description
1 polymer ?
#
loop_
_entity_poly.entity_id
_entity_poly.type
_entity_poly.pdbx_seq_one_letter_code
_entity_poly.pdbx_strand_id
1 'polypeptide(L)'
;MLKNQFFFQTKKAEKRVRYAGGQSWCDPKIADVIESPRIYTREGLPEGPAWEDVKRLLNEERNCPADVRNNAILMLLAIYGFRRAEVAGLQLDDIDWVGEKIRISRPKQRKVQYYPLVMDIGESILLYLREVRPRCSHRELFLSLAAPIRPLSPHSITAIVRSRLRAIGINLTRQGAHCLRHSCARHLLDSGFSLKEIGDHLGHRSVSSTLKLHQNRCF
;
A
#
# COMPACT_ATOMS: atom_id res chain seq x y z
N MET A 1 18.29 13.89 -0.48
CA MET A 1 16.98 14.55 -0.64
C MET A 1 16.97 15.66 -1.70
N LEU A 2 17.87 16.65 -1.61
CA LEU A 2 17.91 17.83 -2.51
C LEU A 2 18.02 17.49 -4.01
N LYS A 3 18.83 16.49 -4.40
CA LYS A 3 19.03 16.10 -5.82
C LYS A 3 17.77 15.56 -6.51
N ASN A 4 16.96 14.76 -5.81
CA ASN A 4 15.69 14.25 -6.34
C ASN A 4 14.66 15.38 -6.48
N GLN A 5 14.59 16.28 -5.50
CA GLN A 5 13.69 17.43 -5.56
C GLN A 5 14.09 18.38 -6.70
N PHE A 6 15.39 18.59 -6.90
CA PHE A 6 15.92 19.36 -8.03
C PHE A 6 15.58 18.70 -9.37
N PHE A 7 15.73 17.39 -9.53
CA PHE A 7 15.35 16.66 -10.75
C PHE A 7 13.85 16.73 -11.09
N PHE A 8 12.97 16.60 -10.09
CA PHE A 8 11.54 16.73 -10.34
C PHE A 8 11.17 18.17 -10.74
N GLN A 9 11.86 19.17 -10.20
CA GLN A 9 11.69 20.57 -10.60
C GLN A 9 12.20 20.81 -12.04
N THR A 10 13.35 20.25 -12.42
CA THR A 10 13.88 20.40 -13.79
C THR A 10 12.99 19.71 -14.83
N LYS A 11 12.47 18.50 -14.56
CA LYS A 11 11.50 17.82 -15.44
C LYS A 11 10.18 18.57 -15.59
N LYS A 12 9.71 19.24 -14.53
CA LYS A 12 8.49 20.05 -14.56
C LYS A 12 8.71 21.37 -15.32
N ALA A 13 9.90 21.96 -15.20
CA ALA A 13 10.32 23.12 -15.97
C ALA A 13 10.47 22.77 -17.46
N GLU A 14 11.13 21.66 -17.81
CA GLU A 14 11.27 21.15 -19.20
C GLU A 14 9.91 20.99 -19.87
N LYS A 15 8.93 20.37 -19.20
CA LYS A 15 7.56 20.24 -19.73
C LYS A 15 6.86 21.59 -19.94
N ARG A 16 7.06 22.56 -19.03
CA ARG A 16 6.46 23.90 -19.15
C ARG A 16 7.08 24.68 -20.31
N VAL A 17 8.38 24.58 -20.51
CA VAL A 17 9.09 25.24 -21.62
C VAL A 17 8.69 24.63 -22.96
N ARG A 18 8.55 23.30 -23.07
CA ARG A 18 8.00 22.67 -24.30
C ARG A 18 6.56 23.12 -24.59
N TYR A 19 5.73 23.24 -23.57
CA TYR A 19 4.36 23.74 -23.72
C TYR A 19 4.36 25.20 -24.21
N ALA A 20 5.17 26.06 -23.60
CA ALA A 20 5.32 27.46 -24.01
C ALA A 20 5.87 27.59 -25.44
N GLY A 21 6.79 26.71 -25.85
CA GLY A 21 7.29 26.65 -27.22
C GLY A 21 6.22 26.24 -28.23
N GLY A 22 5.35 25.28 -27.88
CA GLY A 22 4.18 24.92 -28.69
C GLY A 22 3.11 26.02 -28.78
N GLN A 23 3.12 27.00 -27.86
CA GLN A 23 2.28 28.19 -27.86
C GLN A 23 2.99 29.42 -28.46
N SER A 24 4.20 29.27 -29.01
CA SER A 24 5.03 30.36 -29.56
C SER A 24 5.45 31.44 -28.55
N TRP A 25 5.44 31.13 -27.25
CA TRP A 25 5.86 32.07 -26.18
C TRP A 25 7.36 32.04 -25.92
N CYS A 26 8.06 31.02 -26.42
CA CYS A 26 9.51 30.91 -26.37
C CYS A 26 10.02 30.04 -27.52
N ASP A 27 11.32 30.09 -27.83
CA ASP A 27 11.92 29.18 -28.80
C ASP A 27 11.85 27.74 -28.24
N PRO A 28 11.25 26.78 -28.97
CA PRO A 28 11.14 25.39 -28.51
C PRO A 28 12.50 24.73 -28.23
N LYS A 29 13.59 25.21 -28.83
CA LYS A 29 14.96 24.70 -28.62
C LYS A 29 15.48 24.94 -27.20
N ILE A 30 14.89 25.87 -26.44
CA ILE A 30 15.28 26.15 -25.05
C ILE A 30 15.02 24.93 -24.17
N ALA A 31 14.00 24.12 -24.47
CA ALA A 31 13.71 22.91 -23.71
C ALA A 31 14.81 21.86 -23.83
N ASP A 32 15.56 21.85 -24.93
CA ASP A 32 16.59 20.85 -25.22
C ASP A 32 17.91 21.12 -24.50
N VAL A 33 18.11 22.35 -24.02
CA VAL A 33 19.28 22.77 -23.23
C VAL A 33 19.11 22.47 -21.73
N ILE A 34 17.89 22.11 -21.28
CA ILE A 34 17.62 21.80 -19.88
C ILE A 34 18.18 20.41 -19.56
N GLU A 35 19.44 20.36 -19.15
CA GLU A 35 20.05 19.14 -18.64
C GLU A 35 19.44 18.76 -17.27
N SER A 36 18.75 17.63 -17.24
CA SER A 36 18.33 17.03 -15.97
C SER A 36 19.47 16.18 -15.40
N PRO A 37 19.77 16.27 -14.10
CA PRO A 37 20.82 15.45 -13.51
C PRO A 37 20.54 13.96 -13.73
N ARG A 38 21.56 13.20 -14.13
CA ARG A 38 21.46 11.74 -14.29
C ARG A 38 21.20 11.12 -12.91
N ILE A 39 20.00 10.60 -12.69
CA ILE A 39 19.68 9.78 -11.51
C ILE A 39 19.81 8.32 -11.94
N TYR A 40 20.74 7.59 -11.33
CA TYR A 40 20.84 6.15 -11.56
C TYR A 40 19.59 5.45 -11.01
N THR A 41 19.10 4.44 -11.72
CA THR A 41 17.83 3.73 -11.46
C THR A 41 17.67 3.20 -10.01
N ARG A 42 18.76 3.12 -9.23
CA ARG A 42 18.78 2.68 -7.82
C ARG A 42 19.04 3.78 -6.79
N GLU A 43 19.43 5.00 -7.17
CA GLU A 43 19.84 6.06 -6.23
C GLU A 43 18.68 6.81 -5.54
N GLY A 44 17.43 6.48 -5.89
CA GLY A 44 16.26 7.18 -5.37
C GLY A 44 15.07 6.29 -5.02
N LEU A 45 15.25 4.96 -5.03
CA LEU A 45 14.17 4.04 -4.66
C LEU A 45 13.93 4.18 -3.15
N PRO A 46 12.75 4.64 -2.73
CA PRO A 46 12.41 4.63 -1.32
C PRO A 46 12.31 3.17 -0.91
N GLU A 47 13.31 2.71 -0.16
CA GLU A 47 13.30 1.37 0.38
C GLU A 47 12.13 1.25 1.37
N GLY A 48 11.28 0.25 1.15
CA GLY A 48 10.35 -0.19 2.18
C GLY A 48 11.14 -0.78 3.36
N PRO A 49 10.51 -0.94 4.53
CA PRO A 49 11.15 -1.65 5.65
C PRO A 49 11.60 -3.05 5.21
N ALA A 50 12.63 -3.59 5.88
CA ALA A 50 13.05 -4.97 5.67
C ALA A 50 11.89 -5.93 5.98
N TRP A 51 11.89 -7.13 5.39
CA TRP A 51 10.78 -8.06 5.64
C TRP A 51 10.72 -8.52 7.10
N GLU A 52 11.86 -8.64 7.77
CA GLU A 52 11.93 -8.95 9.20
C GLU A 52 11.24 -7.87 10.05
N ASP A 53 11.44 -6.60 9.72
CA ASP A 53 10.75 -5.48 10.34
C ASP A 53 9.24 -5.51 10.09
N VAL A 54 8.81 -5.91 8.89
CA VAL A 54 7.39 -6.13 8.60
C VAL A 54 6.84 -7.27 9.45
N LYS A 55 7.58 -8.37 9.66
CA LYS A 55 7.14 -9.44 10.58
C LYS A 55 7.02 -8.92 12.01
N ARG A 56 8.01 -8.18 12.50
CA ARG A 56 7.97 -7.55 13.83
C ARG A 56 6.73 -6.67 13.98
N LEU A 57 6.44 -5.83 12.98
CA LEU A 57 5.27 -4.96 12.93
C LEU A 57 3.94 -5.73 13.01
N LEU A 58 3.85 -6.89 12.34
CA LEU A 58 2.63 -7.72 12.31
C LEU A 58 2.47 -8.60 13.57
N ASN A 59 3.56 -8.86 14.29
CA ASN A 59 3.58 -9.67 15.51
C ASN A 59 3.54 -8.82 16.79
N GLU A 60 3.45 -7.49 16.68
CA GLU A 60 3.28 -6.64 17.85
C GLU A 60 2.01 -6.99 18.63
N GLU A 61 2.12 -6.92 19.96
CA GLU A 61 1.00 -7.18 20.85
C GLU A 61 -0.17 -6.21 20.61
N ARG A 62 -1.38 -6.74 20.81
CA ARG A 62 -2.65 -6.05 20.54
C ARG A 62 -3.24 -5.57 21.85
N ASN A 63 -2.61 -4.53 22.41
CA ASN A 63 -2.89 -4.08 23.77
C ASN A 63 -4.09 -3.14 23.87
N CYS A 64 -4.58 -2.60 22.74
CA CYS A 64 -5.77 -1.77 22.72
C CYS A 64 -6.67 -2.05 21.49
N PRO A 65 -7.94 -1.61 21.50
CA PRO A 65 -8.85 -1.79 20.37
C PRO A 65 -8.32 -1.21 19.05
N ALA A 66 -7.56 -0.11 19.11
CA ALA A 66 -6.93 0.46 17.92
C ALA A 66 -5.92 -0.50 17.28
N ASP A 67 -5.18 -1.26 18.09
CA ASP A 67 -4.15 -2.17 17.60
C ASP A 67 -4.74 -3.39 16.91
N VAL A 68 -5.85 -3.92 17.41
CA VAL A 68 -6.61 -5.00 16.74
C VAL A 68 -7.05 -4.56 15.34
N ARG A 69 -7.66 -3.37 15.23
CA ARG A 69 -8.05 -2.80 13.93
C ARG A 69 -6.83 -2.57 13.03
N ASN A 70 -5.78 -1.95 13.58
CA ASN A 70 -4.61 -1.57 12.81
C ASN A 70 -3.85 -2.82 12.31
N ASN A 71 -3.82 -3.92 13.07
CA ASN A 71 -3.20 -5.18 12.66
C ASN A 71 -3.84 -5.72 11.37
N ALA A 72 -5.17 -5.81 11.32
CA ALA A 72 -5.89 -6.25 10.13
C ALA A 72 -5.57 -5.36 8.91
N ILE A 73 -5.52 -4.04 9.10
CA ILE A 73 -5.13 -3.08 8.05
C ILE A 73 -3.70 -3.35 7.58
N LEU A 74 -2.75 -3.54 8.51
CA LEU A 74 -1.34 -3.78 8.20
C LEU A 74 -1.15 -5.09 7.43
N MET A 75 -1.84 -6.16 7.82
CA MET A 75 -1.79 -7.45 7.11
C MET A 75 -2.27 -7.31 5.67
N LEU A 76 -3.40 -6.64 5.43
CA LEU A 76 -3.92 -6.39 4.07
C LEU A 76 -2.93 -5.59 3.20
N LEU A 77 -2.26 -4.60 3.80
CA LEU A 77 -1.28 -3.78 3.11
C LEU A 77 0.05 -4.50 2.84
N ALA A 78 0.53 -5.30 3.79
CA ALA A 78 1.85 -5.92 3.75
C ALA A 78 1.86 -7.26 3.00
N ILE A 79 0.79 -8.04 3.10
CA ILE A 79 0.72 -9.40 2.52
C ILE A 79 0.15 -9.35 1.10
N TYR A 80 -1.06 -8.80 0.92
CA TYR A 80 -1.66 -8.65 -0.41
C TYR A 80 -1.14 -7.43 -1.18
N GLY A 81 -0.45 -6.51 -0.49
CA GLY A 81 0.06 -5.30 -1.12
C GLY A 81 -1.05 -4.30 -1.46
N PHE A 82 -2.24 -4.36 -0.86
CA PHE A 82 -3.35 -3.48 -1.23
C PHE A 82 -2.98 -2.00 -1.17
N ARG A 83 -3.57 -1.19 -2.04
CA ARG A 83 -3.44 0.27 -1.96
C ARG A 83 -4.25 0.76 -0.76
N ARG A 84 -3.77 1.81 -0.10
CA ARG A 84 -4.52 2.48 0.99
C ARG A 84 -5.97 2.82 0.63
N ALA A 85 -6.24 3.19 -0.61
CA ALA A 85 -7.61 3.51 -1.06
C ALA A 85 -8.47 2.26 -1.23
N GLU A 86 -7.88 1.12 -1.60
CA GLU A 86 -8.58 -0.15 -1.68
C GLU A 86 -8.94 -0.64 -0.28
N VAL A 87 -8.01 -0.55 0.68
CA VAL A 87 -8.28 -0.89 2.09
C VAL A 87 -9.32 0.05 2.71
N ALA A 88 -9.24 1.35 2.46
CA ALA A 88 -10.21 2.32 2.96
C ALA A 88 -11.62 2.11 2.40
N GLY A 89 -11.72 1.68 1.14
CA GLY A 89 -12.98 1.45 0.45
C GLY A 89 -13.54 0.03 0.58
N LEU A 90 -12.83 -0.87 1.28
CA LEU A 90 -13.25 -2.26 1.43
C LEU A 90 -14.55 -2.32 2.24
N GLN A 91 -15.55 -3.02 1.74
CA GLN A 91 -16.85 -3.16 2.40
C GLN A 91 -16.99 -4.51 3.10
N LEU A 92 -17.94 -4.62 4.02
CA LEU A 92 -18.29 -5.89 4.67
C LEU A 92 -18.73 -6.94 3.65
N ASP A 93 -19.46 -6.51 2.61
CA ASP A 93 -20.02 -7.39 1.59
C ASP A 93 -18.99 -7.80 0.52
N ASP A 94 -17.78 -7.22 0.57
CA ASP A 94 -16.66 -7.63 -0.26
C ASP A 94 -15.95 -8.87 0.30
N ILE A 95 -16.23 -9.29 1.54
CA ILE A 95 -15.64 -10.48 2.15
C ILE A 95 -16.61 -11.65 2.03
N ASP A 96 -16.24 -12.61 1.19
CA ASP A 96 -16.93 -13.89 1.06
C ASP A 96 -16.26 -14.90 1.99
N TRP A 97 -16.87 -15.11 3.16
CA TRP A 97 -16.38 -16.05 4.16
C TRP A 97 -16.55 -17.51 3.75
N VAL A 98 -17.58 -17.82 2.96
CA VAL A 98 -17.86 -19.20 2.52
C VAL A 98 -16.95 -19.59 1.37
N GLY A 99 -16.78 -18.69 0.41
CA GLY A 99 -15.86 -18.86 -0.72
C GLY A 99 -14.42 -18.52 -0.41
N GLU A 100 -14.11 -18.13 0.83
CA GLU A 100 -12.79 -17.70 1.33
C GLU A 100 -12.10 -16.69 0.39
N LYS A 101 -12.81 -15.61 0.05
CA LYS A 101 -12.34 -14.61 -0.92
C LYS A 101 -12.60 -13.19 -0.45
N ILE A 102 -11.69 -12.29 -0.81
CA ILE A 102 -11.84 -10.84 -0.69
C ILE A 102 -11.99 -10.26 -2.09
N ARG A 103 -13.09 -9.54 -2.31
CA ARG A 103 -13.38 -8.79 -3.52
C ARG A 103 -12.79 -7.38 -3.42
N ILE A 104 -12.01 -6.97 -4.41
CA ILE A 104 -11.48 -5.61 -4.52
C ILE A 104 -11.97 -4.98 -5.82
N SER A 105 -12.82 -3.98 -5.69
CA SER A 105 -13.28 -3.17 -6.82
C SER A 105 -12.29 -2.04 -7.11
N ARG A 106 -11.88 -1.89 -8.38
CA ARG A 106 -11.05 -0.77 -8.85
C ARG A 106 -11.83 0.06 -9.86
N PRO A 107 -12.55 1.10 -9.41
CA PRO A 107 -13.44 1.89 -10.27
C PRO A 107 -12.72 2.51 -11.47
N LYS A 108 -11.51 3.04 -11.25
CA LYS A 108 -10.70 3.68 -12.31
C LYS A 108 -10.29 2.72 -13.42
N GLN A 109 -10.23 1.42 -13.13
CA GLN A 109 -9.86 0.39 -14.10
C GLN A 109 -11.08 -0.41 -14.58
N ARG A 110 -12.28 -0.13 -14.05
CA ARG A 110 -13.51 -0.93 -14.27
C ARG A 110 -13.27 -2.44 -14.10
N LYS A 111 -12.46 -2.82 -13.12
CA LYS A 111 -12.07 -4.21 -12.86
C LYS A 111 -12.37 -4.58 -11.42
N VAL A 112 -12.88 -5.79 -11.24
CA VAL A 112 -13.00 -6.45 -9.95
C VAL A 112 -11.93 -7.53 -9.89
N GLN A 113 -11.30 -7.67 -8.72
CA GLN A 113 -10.29 -8.70 -8.49
C GLN A 113 -10.62 -9.45 -7.19
N TYR A 114 -10.38 -10.75 -7.20
CA TYR A 114 -10.55 -11.61 -6.03
C TYR A 114 -9.19 -12.03 -5.49
N TYR A 115 -9.07 -11.98 -4.17
CA TYR A 115 -7.91 -12.45 -3.42
C TYR A 115 -8.37 -13.58 -2.50
N PRO A 116 -7.58 -14.63 -2.30
CA PRO A 116 -7.91 -15.66 -1.32
C PRO A 116 -7.96 -15.00 0.06
N LEU A 117 -8.92 -15.35 0.91
CA LEU A 117 -8.98 -14.93 2.30
C LEU A 117 -8.18 -15.93 3.13
N VAL A 118 -6.88 -15.68 3.27
CA VAL A 118 -6.04 -16.57 4.06
C VAL A 118 -6.39 -16.49 5.54
N MET A 119 -6.36 -17.65 6.21
CA MET A 119 -6.77 -17.88 7.60
C MET A 119 -6.34 -16.75 8.56
N ASP A 120 -5.05 -16.47 8.71
CA ASP A 120 -4.56 -15.45 9.66
C ASP A 120 -5.17 -14.05 9.42
N ILE A 121 -5.41 -13.71 8.15
CA ILE A 121 -5.98 -12.42 7.78
C ILE A 121 -7.49 -12.43 8.04
N GLY A 122 -8.16 -13.54 7.71
CA GLY A 122 -9.55 -13.78 8.07
C GLY A 122 -9.78 -13.68 9.57
N GLU A 123 -8.95 -14.33 10.38
CA GLU A 123 -9.00 -14.27 11.84
C GLU A 123 -8.76 -12.85 12.36
N SER A 124 -7.75 -12.14 11.84
CA SER A 124 -7.49 -10.76 12.26
C SER A 124 -8.65 -9.81 11.90
N ILE A 125 -9.31 -10.00 10.75
CA ILE A 125 -10.49 -9.24 10.37
C ILE A 125 -11.66 -9.62 11.28
N LEU A 126 -11.88 -10.90 11.51
CA LEU A 126 -12.98 -11.41 12.33
C LEU A 126 -12.87 -10.93 13.78
N LEU A 127 -11.66 -10.93 14.36
CA LEU A 127 -11.38 -10.38 15.68
C LEU A 127 -11.77 -8.90 15.76
N TYR A 128 -11.39 -8.11 14.76
CA TYR A 128 -11.80 -6.71 14.68
C TYR A 128 -13.32 -6.56 14.58
N LEU A 129 -13.99 -7.36 13.74
CA LEU A 129 -15.44 -7.30 13.55
C LEU A 129 -16.23 -7.67 14.82
N ARG A 130 -15.75 -8.64 15.59
CA ARG A 130 -16.42 -9.13 16.80
C ARG A 130 -16.19 -8.24 18.02
N GLU A 131 -14.94 -7.87 18.26
CA GLU A 131 -14.53 -7.29 19.54
C GLU A 131 -14.42 -5.76 19.52
N VAL A 132 -14.21 -5.15 18.35
CA VAL A 132 -13.75 -3.75 18.27
C VAL A 132 -14.63 -2.87 17.38
N ARG A 133 -15.13 -3.39 16.25
CA ARG A 133 -15.83 -2.57 15.27
C ARG A 133 -17.11 -1.95 15.88
N PRO A 134 -17.24 -0.61 15.92
CA PRO A 134 -18.45 0.03 16.44
C PRO A 134 -19.70 -0.39 15.65
N ARG A 135 -20.82 -0.57 16.34
CA ARG A 135 -22.12 -0.84 15.71
C ARG A 135 -22.65 0.45 15.07
N CYS A 136 -22.74 0.47 13.74
CA CYS A 136 -23.28 1.59 12.97
C CYS A 136 -23.80 1.12 11.60
N SER A 137 -24.42 2.03 10.85
CA SER A 137 -24.96 1.76 9.51
C SER A 137 -23.92 1.73 8.39
N HIS A 138 -22.68 2.16 8.66
CA HIS A 138 -21.62 2.14 7.65
C HIS A 138 -21.29 0.71 7.22
N ARG A 139 -21.09 0.52 5.91
CA ARG A 139 -20.78 -0.77 5.29
C ARG A 139 -19.29 -0.93 5.02
N GLU A 140 -18.52 0.15 5.11
CA GLU A 140 -17.07 0.10 5.09
C GLU A 140 -16.55 -0.75 6.25
N LEU A 141 -15.56 -1.58 5.95
CA LEU A 141 -14.99 -2.51 6.89
C LEU A 141 -14.35 -1.75 8.06
N PHE A 142 -13.44 -0.81 7.75
CA PHE A 142 -12.65 -0.11 8.76
C PHE A 142 -13.19 1.28 9.10
N LEU A 143 -13.47 1.48 10.38
CA LEU A 143 -14.06 2.70 10.92
C LEU A 143 -13.15 3.40 11.93
N SER A 144 -13.42 4.69 12.19
CA SER A 144 -12.93 5.38 13.37
C SER A 144 -13.50 4.73 14.63
N LEU A 145 -12.71 4.71 15.71
CA LEU A 145 -13.13 4.15 17.01
C LEU A 145 -13.69 5.23 17.95
N ALA A 146 -13.35 6.50 17.69
CA ALA A 146 -13.85 7.64 18.43
C ALA A 146 -14.95 8.36 17.64
N ALA A 147 -15.93 8.90 18.37
CA ALA A 147 -17.00 9.69 17.79
C ALA A 147 -16.45 10.98 17.13
N PRO A 148 -17.02 11.43 16.00
CA PRO A 148 -18.06 10.76 15.21
C PRO A 148 -17.53 9.51 14.51
N ILE A 149 -18.30 8.42 14.56
CA ILE A 149 -17.95 7.15 13.87
C ILE A 149 -18.06 7.38 12.37
N ARG A 150 -16.96 7.21 11.65
CA ARG A 150 -16.85 7.44 10.20
C ARG A 150 -15.94 6.40 9.56
N PRO A 151 -16.11 6.11 8.26
CA PRO A 151 -15.16 5.31 7.50
C PRO A 151 -13.75 5.91 7.55
N LEU A 152 -12.73 5.05 7.64
CA LEU A 152 -11.34 5.53 7.61
C LEU A 152 -10.98 6.06 6.23
N SER A 153 -10.41 7.27 6.21
CA SER A 153 -9.88 7.82 4.97
C SER A 153 -8.57 7.13 4.56
N PRO A 154 -8.19 7.15 3.27
CA PRO A 154 -6.87 6.68 2.83
C PRO A 154 -5.71 7.40 3.55
N HIS A 155 -5.91 8.66 3.95
CA HIS A 155 -4.93 9.42 4.71
C HIS A 155 -4.78 8.89 6.13
N SER A 156 -5.89 8.55 6.79
CA SER A 156 -5.90 7.93 8.13
C SER A 156 -5.15 6.60 8.14
N ILE A 157 -5.34 5.75 7.12
CA ILE A 157 -4.56 4.52 6.95
C ILE A 157 -3.07 4.81 6.83
N THR A 158 -2.71 5.85 6.07
CA THR A 158 -1.31 6.26 5.95
C THR A 158 -0.75 6.67 7.32
N ALA A 159 -1.49 7.46 8.10
CA ALA A 159 -1.08 7.87 9.44
C ALA A 159 -0.91 6.68 10.40
N ILE A 160 -1.82 5.70 10.35
CA ILE A 160 -1.71 4.45 11.14
C ILE A 160 -0.40 3.72 10.83
N VAL A 161 -0.10 3.49 9.55
CA VAL A 161 1.14 2.81 9.14
C VAL A 161 2.37 3.58 9.63
N ARG A 162 2.36 4.92 9.49
CA ARG A 162 3.46 5.77 9.97
C ARG A 162 3.66 5.64 11.48
N SER A 163 2.58 5.68 12.25
CA SER A 163 2.64 5.58 13.71
C SER A 163 3.20 4.24 14.15
N ARG A 164 2.76 3.14 13.53
CA ARG A 164 3.20 1.80 13.91
C ARG A 164 4.66 1.53 13.50
N LEU A 165 5.08 1.99 12.32
CA LEU A 165 6.50 1.95 11.95
C LEU A 165 7.39 2.73 12.93
N ARG A 166 6.92 3.90 13.40
CA ARG A 166 7.66 4.69 14.41
C ARG A 166 7.72 3.98 15.76
N ALA A 167 6.67 3.26 16.16
CA ALA A 167 6.64 2.52 17.42
C ALA A 167 7.74 1.45 17.49
N ILE A 168 8.05 0.79 16.36
CA ILE A 168 9.17 -0.17 16.26
C ILE A 168 10.52 0.46 15.92
N GLY A 169 10.63 1.80 15.99
CA GLY A 169 11.89 2.52 15.76
C GLY A 169 12.27 2.72 14.28
N ILE A 170 11.34 2.46 13.34
CA ILE A 170 11.63 2.56 11.91
C ILE A 170 11.28 3.95 11.38
N ASN A 171 12.32 4.70 11.00
CA ASN A 171 12.19 6.06 10.49
C ASN A 171 12.63 6.15 9.02
N LEU A 172 11.74 5.75 8.10
CA LEU A 172 12.01 5.81 6.66
C LEU A 172 11.72 7.20 6.08
N THR A 173 12.34 7.54 4.95
CA THR A 173 12.07 8.80 4.23
C THR A 173 10.63 8.86 3.68
N ARG A 174 10.07 7.70 3.31
CA ARG A 174 8.66 7.56 2.90
C ARG A 174 7.96 6.57 3.81
N GLN A 175 7.21 7.07 4.78
CA GLN A 175 6.44 6.25 5.71
C GLN A 175 4.97 6.27 5.27
N GLY A 176 4.38 5.09 5.07
CA GLY A 176 2.96 4.95 4.71
C GLY A 176 2.66 3.66 3.95
N ALA A 177 1.39 3.43 3.59
CA ALA A 177 0.95 2.20 2.92
C ALA A 177 1.79 1.77 1.69
N HIS A 178 2.34 2.73 0.94
CA HIS A 178 3.19 2.43 -0.20
C HIS A 178 4.52 1.78 0.18
N CYS A 179 5.11 2.07 1.34
CA CYS A 179 6.36 1.45 1.76
C CYS A 179 6.16 -0.04 2.07
N LEU A 180 5.05 -0.41 2.73
CA LEU A 180 4.71 -1.82 2.97
C LEU A 180 4.49 -2.59 1.68
N ARG A 181 3.85 -1.96 0.68
CA ARG A 181 3.69 -2.55 -0.65
C ARG A 181 5.05 -2.77 -1.35
N HIS A 182 6.01 -1.85 -1.17
CA HIS A 182 7.36 -2.04 -1.70
C HIS A 182 8.09 -3.20 -0.99
N SER A 183 7.95 -3.33 0.33
CA SER A 183 8.50 -4.46 1.08
C SER A 183 7.92 -5.79 0.62
N CYS A 184 6.61 -5.84 0.36
CA CYS A 184 5.93 -7.00 -0.22
C CYS A 184 6.55 -7.38 -1.59
N ALA A 185 6.68 -6.40 -2.49
CA ALA A 185 7.27 -6.60 -3.81
C ALA A 185 8.71 -7.12 -3.73
N ARG A 186 9.52 -6.54 -2.84
CA ARG A 186 10.91 -6.94 -2.62
C ARG A 186 11.00 -8.34 -2.03
N HIS A 187 10.18 -8.66 -1.03
CA HIS A 187 10.15 -9.99 -0.44
C HIS A 187 9.78 -11.07 -1.46
N LEU A 188 8.81 -10.81 -2.33
CA LEU A 188 8.47 -11.73 -3.42
C LEU A 188 9.64 -11.89 -4.41
N LEU A 189 10.31 -10.80 -4.77
CA LEU A 189 11.50 -10.86 -5.63
C LEU A 189 12.62 -11.69 -5.00
N ASP A 190 12.91 -11.46 -3.72
CA ASP A 190 13.92 -12.18 -2.95
C ASP A 190 13.54 -13.66 -2.76
N SER A 191 12.24 -13.97 -2.77
CA SER A 191 11.71 -15.35 -2.73
C SER A 191 11.71 -16.05 -4.09
N GLY A 192 12.30 -15.43 -5.13
CA GLY A 192 12.50 -16.04 -6.45
C GLY A 192 11.33 -15.88 -7.43
N PHE A 193 10.34 -15.04 -7.13
CA PHE A 193 9.23 -14.79 -8.07
C PHE A 193 9.69 -13.90 -9.23
N SER A 194 9.18 -14.20 -10.42
CA SER A 194 9.41 -13.36 -11.60
C SER A 194 8.71 -12.00 -11.46
N LEU A 195 9.23 -10.97 -12.14
CA LEU A 195 8.61 -9.63 -12.16
C LEU A 195 7.16 -9.67 -12.68
N LYS A 196 6.83 -10.62 -13.55
CA LYS A 196 5.47 -10.86 -14.04
C LYS A 196 4.57 -11.34 -12.91
N GLU A 197 4.98 -12.36 -12.16
CA GLU A 197 4.22 -12.88 -11.00
C GLU A 197 4.06 -11.83 -9.90
N ILE A 198 5.09 -11.02 -9.64
CA ILE A 198 5.01 -9.91 -8.68
C ILE A 198 4.03 -8.84 -9.17
N GLY A 199 4.11 -8.48 -10.45
CA GLY A 199 3.16 -7.58 -11.11
C GLY A 199 1.74 -8.11 -11.05
N ASP A 200 1.56 -9.43 -11.15
CA ASP A 200 0.27 -10.10 -11.06
C ASP A 200 -0.28 -10.14 -9.63
N HIS A 201 0.56 -10.42 -8.62
CA HIS A 201 0.20 -10.35 -7.20
C HIS A 201 -0.23 -8.93 -6.80
N LEU A 202 0.62 -7.95 -7.12
CA LEU A 202 0.41 -6.56 -6.75
C LEU A 202 -0.66 -5.87 -7.63
N GLY A 203 -0.83 -6.36 -8.85
CA GLY A 203 -1.55 -5.68 -9.92
C GLY A 203 -2.68 -6.49 -10.52
N HIS A 204 -2.50 -7.76 -10.89
CA HIS A 204 -3.43 -8.44 -11.79
C HIS A 204 -3.43 -9.99 -11.78
N ARG A 205 -4.65 -10.55 -11.80
CA ARG A 205 -5.05 -11.79 -12.51
C ARG A 205 -4.64 -13.17 -11.98
N SER A 206 -3.62 -13.35 -11.14
CA SER A 206 -3.26 -14.70 -10.65
C SER A 206 -3.30 -14.81 -9.13
N VAL A 207 -4.06 -15.79 -8.64
CA VAL A 207 -4.21 -16.18 -7.23
C VAL A 207 -2.98 -16.98 -6.72
N SER A 208 -2.15 -17.52 -7.62
CA SER A 208 -1.10 -18.48 -7.25
C SER A 208 0.06 -17.89 -6.44
N SER A 209 0.38 -16.62 -6.64
CA SER A 209 1.53 -15.98 -5.98
C SER A 209 1.29 -15.69 -4.50
N THR A 210 0.02 -15.44 -4.13
CA THR A 210 -0.35 -15.13 -2.74
C THR A 210 -0.34 -16.36 -1.84
N LEU A 211 -0.75 -17.53 -2.35
CA LEU A 211 -0.72 -18.78 -1.60
C LEU A 211 0.71 -19.27 -1.32
N LYS A 212 1.64 -19.04 -2.26
CA LYS A 212 3.06 -19.37 -2.06
C LYS A 212 3.75 -18.54 -0.96
N LEU A 213 3.32 -17.28 -0.73
CA LEU A 213 3.78 -16.48 0.41
C LEU A 213 3.39 -17.11 1.76
N HIS A 214 2.29 -17.86 1.81
CA HIS A 214 1.87 -18.59 3.00
C HIS A 214 2.49 -19.99 3.11
N GLN A 215 2.80 -20.67 2.00
CA GLN A 215 3.49 -21.98 2.04
C GLN A 215 4.92 -21.90 2.61
N ASN A 216 5.58 -20.75 2.54
CA ASN A 216 6.90 -20.53 3.15
C ASN A 216 6.84 -19.95 4.59
N ARG A 217 5.68 -20.01 5.26
CA ARG A 217 5.49 -19.55 6.64
C ARG A 217 5.09 -20.71 7.57
N CYS A 218 6.10 -21.37 8.14
CA CYS A 218 6.03 -21.58 9.58
C CYS A 218 6.14 -20.17 10.21
N PHE A 219 5.05 -19.73 10.85
CA PHE A 219 5.12 -18.69 11.86
C PHE A 219 5.75 -19.26 13.12
#